data_AF-A0A7W0MK05-F1
#
_entry.id   AF-A0A7W0MK05-F1
#
_cell.length_a   1.000
_cell.length_b   1.000
_cell.length_c   1.000
_cell.angle_alpha   90.00
_cell.angle_beta   90.00
_cell.angle_gamma   90.00
#
_symmetry.space_group_name_H-M   'P 1'
#
loop_
_entity.id
_entity.type
_entity.pdbx_description
1 polymer ?
#
loop_
_entity_poly.entity_id
_entity_poly.type
_entity_poly.pdbx_seq_one_letter_code
_entity_poly.pdbx_strand_id
1 'polypeptide(L)'
;MSQRGGVSMIDELVLLLDAGGMCLHAGATGQALLDPPLALLPGRKLTELLLPAQAEILSGYLQQTLAEGRKINFQHAFGAAGTCAVTLTPLSGGAVLLVACDTGAAAGDVTVNRDEPSRPARESEKHYRAPA
;
A
#
# COMPACT_ATOMS: atom_id res chain seq x y z
N MET A 1 8.07 14.46 35.38
CA MET A 1 8.08 15.39 34.23
C MET A 1 7.69 14.58 33.00
N SER A 2 6.44 14.73 32.56
CA SER A 2 5.83 13.94 31.50
C SER A 2 6.22 14.47 30.13
N GLN A 3 7.20 13.85 29.48
CA GLN A 3 7.48 14.10 28.08
C GLN A 3 6.46 13.32 27.24
N ARG A 4 5.40 14.04 26.84
CA ARG A 4 4.44 13.65 25.81
C ARG A 4 5.23 13.33 24.54
N GLY A 5 5.30 12.05 24.17
CA GLY A 5 5.71 11.65 22.82
C GLY A 5 4.69 12.23 21.85
N GLY A 6 5.07 13.30 21.16
CA GLY A 6 4.27 13.85 20.08
C GLY A 6 4.18 12.80 18.99
N VAL A 7 2.98 12.28 18.75
CA VAL A 7 2.66 11.60 17.50
C VAL A 7 2.79 12.68 16.44
N SER A 8 3.87 12.65 15.68
CA SER A 8 3.94 13.41 14.43
C SER A 8 2.70 13.00 13.65
N MET A 9 1.79 13.93 13.39
CA MET A 9 0.57 13.66 12.63
C MET A 9 1.00 13.36 11.20
N ILE A 10 1.39 12.12 10.95
CA ILE A 10 1.59 11.60 9.61
C ILE A 10 0.19 11.59 9.00
N ASP A 11 -0.05 12.45 8.00
CA ASP A 11 -1.32 12.44 7.27
C ASP A 11 -1.30 11.19 6.38
N GLU A 12 -1.96 10.14 6.87
CA GLU A 12 -2.06 8.87 6.16
C GLU A 12 -3.42 8.80 5.45
N LEU A 13 -3.38 8.66 4.14
CA LEU A 13 -4.53 8.36 3.32
C LEU A 13 -4.79 6.85 3.35
N VAL A 14 -6.01 6.47 3.72
CA VAL A 14 -6.42 5.07 3.77
C VAL A 14 -7.62 4.86 2.86
N LEU A 15 -7.51 3.96 1.89
CA LEU A 15 -8.58 3.59 0.96
C LEU A 15 -8.78 2.08 0.97
N LEU A 16 -10.04 1.64 0.98
CA LEU A 16 -10.42 0.26 0.72
C LEU A 16 -10.87 0.15 -0.73
N LEU A 17 -10.23 -0.71 -1.50
CA LEU A 17 -10.48 -0.92 -2.92
C LEU A 17 -11.00 -2.34 -3.16
N ASP A 18 -11.92 -2.50 -4.11
CA ASP A 18 -12.30 -3.79 -4.68
C ASP A 18 -11.25 -4.29 -5.69
N ALA A 19 -11.35 -5.56 -6.10
CA ALA A 19 -10.58 -6.16 -7.17
C ALA A 19 -10.59 -5.36 -8.49
N GLY A 20 -11.65 -4.61 -8.78
CA GLY A 20 -11.75 -3.73 -9.94
C GLY A 20 -11.12 -2.34 -9.75
N GLY A 21 -10.48 -2.05 -8.61
CA GLY A 21 -9.98 -0.71 -8.30
C GLY A 21 -11.08 0.32 -8.01
N MET A 22 -12.27 -0.15 -7.61
CA MET A 22 -13.34 0.71 -7.12
C MET A 22 -13.14 1.01 -5.63
N CYS A 23 -13.21 2.27 -5.23
CA CYS A 23 -13.14 2.65 -3.84
C CYS A 23 -14.44 2.24 -3.13
N LEU A 24 -14.33 1.30 -2.18
CA LEU A 24 -15.41 0.86 -1.33
C LEU A 24 -15.54 1.76 -0.11
N HIS A 25 -14.41 2.24 0.41
CA HIS A 25 -14.36 3.10 1.59
C HIS A 25 -13.13 4.00 1.55
N ALA A 26 -13.25 5.19 2.12
CA ALA A 26 -12.14 6.10 2.36
C ALA A 26 -12.10 6.45 3.84
N GLY A 27 -10.91 6.40 4.45
CA GLY A 27 -10.69 6.86 5.81
C GLY A 27 -10.93 8.36 5.95
N ALA A 28 -10.99 8.86 7.18
CA ALA A 28 -11.20 10.28 7.46
C ALA A 28 -9.89 11.11 7.44
N THR A 29 -8.74 10.45 7.29
CA THR A 29 -7.38 11.03 7.31
C THR A 29 -6.77 11.00 5.92
N GLY A 30 -5.79 11.88 5.62
CA GLY A 30 -5.16 11.90 4.30
C GLY A 30 -5.88 12.78 3.27
N GLN A 31 -6.80 13.65 3.69
CA GLN A 31 -7.58 14.50 2.76
C GLN A 31 -6.66 15.44 1.98
N ALA A 32 -5.54 15.86 2.56
CA ALA A 32 -4.61 16.74 1.86
C ALA A 32 -3.87 16.04 0.70
N LEU A 33 -3.91 14.71 0.64
CA LEU A 33 -3.21 13.90 -0.37
C LEU A 33 -4.01 13.68 -1.65
N LEU A 34 -5.32 13.93 -1.65
CA LEU A 34 -6.20 13.74 -2.80
C LEU A 34 -7.15 14.92 -3.01
N ASP A 35 -7.30 15.30 -4.27
CA ASP A 35 -8.38 16.14 -4.79
C ASP A 35 -9.14 15.27 -5.80
N PRO A 36 -10.40 14.84 -5.55
CA PRO A 36 -11.47 15.45 -4.73
C PRO A 36 -11.58 14.98 -3.25
N PRO A 37 -12.51 15.56 -2.44
CA PRO A 37 -12.78 15.17 -1.06
C PRO A 37 -12.96 13.66 -0.81
N LEU A 38 -12.40 13.14 0.29
CA LEU A 38 -12.46 11.72 0.69
C LEU A 38 -13.90 11.19 0.72
N ALA A 39 -14.86 12.03 1.12
CA ALA A 39 -16.28 11.69 1.16
C ALA A 39 -16.90 11.39 -0.23
N LEU A 40 -16.25 11.80 -1.31
CA LEU A 40 -16.70 11.61 -2.69
C LEU A 40 -15.99 10.45 -3.39
N LEU A 41 -15.01 9.81 -2.74
CA LEU A 41 -14.24 8.70 -3.30
C LEU A 41 -15.04 7.38 -3.34
N PRO A 42 -15.86 7.02 -2.33
CA PRO A 42 -16.62 5.78 -2.37
C PRO A 42 -17.51 5.67 -3.62
N GLY A 43 -17.46 4.52 -4.29
CA GLY A 43 -18.14 4.24 -5.55
C GLY A 43 -17.40 4.70 -6.80
N ARG A 44 -16.29 5.44 -6.68
CA ARG A 44 -15.46 5.86 -7.82
C ARG A 44 -14.35 4.86 -8.11
N LYS A 45 -13.99 4.74 -9.39
CA LYS A 45 -12.81 3.98 -9.81
C LYS A 45 -11.55 4.81 -9.71
N LEU A 46 -10.39 4.16 -9.50
CA LEU A 46 -9.08 4.81 -9.56
C LEU A 46 -8.88 5.62 -10.85
N THR A 47 -9.42 5.17 -11.98
CA THR A 47 -9.37 5.88 -13.28
C THR A 47 -10.17 7.17 -13.32
N GLU A 48 -11.14 7.35 -12.42
CA GLU A 48 -11.88 8.61 -12.27
C GLU A 48 -11.22 9.55 -11.26
N LEU A 49 -10.42 9.01 -10.35
CA LEU A 49 -9.81 9.74 -9.24
C LEU A 49 -8.39 10.22 -9.55
N LEU A 50 -7.70 9.54 -10.46
CA LEU A 50 -6.28 9.76 -10.77
C LEU A 50 -6.07 10.02 -12.25
N LEU A 51 -4.92 10.61 -12.58
CA LEU A 51 -4.50 10.73 -13.97
C LEU A 51 -4.32 9.34 -14.60
N PRO A 52 -4.57 9.18 -15.92
CA PRO A 52 -4.56 7.87 -16.58
C PRO A 52 -3.31 7.03 -16.29
N ALA A 53 -2.13 7.63 -16.42
CA ALA A 53 -0.86 6.96 -16.16
C ALA A 53 -0.71 6.48 -14.70
N GLN A 54 -1.23 7.25 -13.73
CA GLN A 54 -1.21 6.86 -12.31
C GLN A 54 -2.22 5.75 -12.05
N ALA A 55 -3.42 5.86 -12.63
CA ALA A 55 -4.46 4.84 -12.51
C ALA A 55 -4.02 3.50 -13.09
N GLU A 56 -3.31 3.49 -14.22
CA GLU A 56 -2.75 2.27 -14.81
C GLU A 56 -1.71 1.61 -13.90
N ILE A 57 -0.76 2.40 -13.38
CA ILE A 57 0.28 1.89 -12.47
C ILE A 57 -0.34 1.29 -11.20
N LEU A 58 -1.26 2.01 -10.54
CA LEU A 58 -1.93 1.54 -9.34
C LEU A 58 -2.82 0.32 -9.61
N SER A 59 -3.50 0.27 -10.75
CA SER A 59 -4.28 -0.90 -11.16
C SER A 59 -3.38 -2.12 -11.35
N GLY A 60 -2.19 -1.94 -11.95
CA GLY A 60 -1.20 -3.01 -12.10
C GLY A 60 -0.75 -3.56 -10.75
N TYR A 61 -0.38 -2.70 -9.80
CA TYR A 61 0.01 -3.14 -8.45
C TYR A 61 -1.15 -3.75 -7.67
N LEU A 62 -2.38 -3.28 -7.86
CA LEU A 62 -3.58 -3.86 -7.25
C LEU A 62 -3.81 -5.29 -7.74
N GLN A 63 -3.79 -5.51 -9.06
CA GLN A 63 -3.92 -6.85 -9.63
C GLN A 63 -2.79 -7.77 -9.15
N GLN A 64 -1.56 -7.27 -9.09
CA GLN A 64 -0.42 -8.01 -8.60
C GLN A 64 -0.59 -8.41 -7.11
N THR A 65 -1.03 -7.46 -6.27
CA THR A 65 -1.31 -7.69 -4.83
C THR A 65 -2.34 -8.80 -4.63
N LEU A 66 -3.41 -8.79 -5.43
CA LEU A 66 -4.47 -9.81 -5.37
C LEU A 66 -4.03 -11.17 -5.92
N ALA A 67 -3.30 -11.18 -7.03
CA ALA A 67 -2.80 -12.40 -7.65
C ALA A 67 -1.76 -13.11 -6.77
N GLU A 68 -0.86 -12.35 -6.14
CA GLU A 68 0.18 -12.90 -5.26
C GLU A 68 -0.33 -13.15 -3.84
N GLY A 69 -1.44 -12.52 -3.44
CA GLY A 69 -1.97 -12.57 -2.08
C GLY A 69 -1.01 -12.02 -1.03
N ARG A 70 -0.16 -11.04 -1.43
CA ARG A 70 0.89 -10.47 -0.59
C ARG A 70 0.86 -8.95 -0.60
N LYS A 71 1.35 -8.37 0.49
CA LYS A 71 1.51 -6.92 0.62
C LYS A 71 2.60 -6.41 -0.32
N ILE A 72 2.34 -5.28 -0.99
CA ILE A 72 3.29 -4.60 -1.86
C ILE A 72 3.51 -3.18 -1.33
N ASN A 73 4.77 -2.76 -1.25
CA ASN A 73 5.16 -1.40 -0.87
C ASN A 73 5.89 -0.75 -2.04
N PHE A 74 5.52 0.47 -2.39
CA PHE A 74 6.17 1.25 -3.44
C PHE A 74 6.00 2.75 -3.18
N GLN A 75 6.76 3.59 -3.85
CA GLN A 75 6.56 5.04 -3.80
C GLN A 75 5.77 5.49 -5.02
N HIS A 76 4.81 6.40 -4.80
CA HIS A 76 3.97 6.94 -5.85
C HIS A 76 3.71 8.42 -5.63
N ALA A 77 3.71 9.19 -6.71
CA ALA A 77 3.36 10.59 -6.64
C ALA A 77 1.85 10.77 -6.86
N PHE A 78 1.15 11.31 -5.86
CA PHE A 78 -0.26 11.67 -5.99
C PHE A 78 -0.38 13.16 -6.28
N GLY A 79 -0.76 13.51 -7.51
CA GLY A 79 -1.03 14.89 -7.92
C GLY A 79 0.02 15.90 -7.43
N ALA A 80 -0.44 16.95 -6.72
CA ALA A 80 0.41 18.02 -6.17
C ALA A 80 1.02 17.70 -4.80
N ALA A 81 0.64 16.59 -4.15
CA ALA A 81 1.11 16.21 -2.81
C ALA A 81 2.56 15.69 -2.81
N GLY A 82 3.14 15.40 -3.98
CA GLY A 82 4.50 14.87 -4.07
C GLY A 82 4.55 13.36 -3.86
N THR A 83 5.73 12.84 -3.51
CA THR A 83 5.99 11.39 -3.42
C THR A 83 5.54 10.81 -2.07
N CYS A 84 4.51 9.98 -2.12
CA CYS A 84 4.00 9.22 -0.98
C CYS A 84 4.54 7.78 -0.98
N ALA A 85 4.78 7.22 0.19
CA ALA A 85 4.96 5.78 0.36
C ALA A 85 3.59 5.11 0.36
N VAL A 86 3.38 4.18 -0.55
CA VAL A 86 2.13 3.45 -0.75
C VAL A 86 2.31 2.00 -0.35
N THR A 87 1.37 1.52 0.44
CA THR A 87 1.22 0.12 0.83
C THR A 87 -0.10 -0.41 0.28
N LEU A 88 -0.05 -1.52 -0.45
CA LEU A 88 -1.24 -2.30 -0.83
C LEU A 88 -1.23 -3.60 -0.05
N THR A 89 -2.30 -3.85 0.72
CA THR A 89 -2.47 -5.08 1.49
C THR A 89 -3.71 -5.82 1.02
N PRO A 90 -3.58 -7.07 0.52
CA PRO A 90 -4.74 -7.84 0.12
C PRO A 90 -5.53 -8.26 1.35
N LEU A 91 -6.85 -8.22 1.23
CA LEU A 91 -7.80 -8.65 2.24
C LEU A 91 -8.54 -9.90 1.75
N SER A 92 -9.02 -10.69 2.70
CA SER A 92 -9.90 -11.82 2.40
C SER A 92 -11.17 -11.32 1.70
N GLY A 93 -11.53 -11.93 0.56
CA GLY A 93 -12.67 -11.52 -0.25
C GLY A 93 -12.33 -10.70 -1.50
N GLY A 94 -11.05 -10.53 -1.83
CA GLY A 94 -10.63 -9.88 -3.07
C GLY A 94 -10.55 -8.35 -3.00
N ALA A 95 -10.66 -7.78 -1.79
CA ALA A 95 -10.44 -6.37 -1.54
C ALA A 95 -8.95 -6.08 -1.26
N VAL A 96 -8.54 -4.83 -1.42
CA VAL A 96 -7.19 -4.34 -1.14
C VAL A 96 -7.26 -3.08 -0.30
N LEU A 97 -6.51 -3.05 0.80
CA LEU A 97 -6.28 -1.85 1.60
C LEU A 97 -5.08 -1.09 1.03
N LEU A 98 -5.32 0.14 0.59
CA LEU A 98 -4.29 1.09 0.19
C LEU A 98 -4.04 2.07 1.33
N VAL A 99 -2.78 2.18 1.76
CA VAL A 99 -2.33 3.20 2.71
C VAL A 99 -1.25 4.02 2.03
N ALA A 100 -1.46 5.32 1.89
CA ALA A 100 -0.48 6.26 1.36
C ALA A 100 -0.07 7.25 2.44
N CYS A 101 1.24 7.36 2.66
CA CYS A 101 1.84 8.17 3.70
C CYS A 101 2.80 9.16 3.03
N ASP A 102 2.62 10.46 3.29
CA ASP A 102 3.58 11.46 2.84
C ASP A 102 4.93 11.21 3.53
N THR A 103 5.99 11.06 2.73
CA THR A 103 7.32 10.78 3.26
C THR A 103 8.16 12.04 3.45
N GLY A 104 7.65 13.22 3.06
CA GLY A 104 8.40 14.48 3.01
C GLY A 104 9.68 14.42 2.15
N ALA A 105 9.93 13.32 1.45
CA ALA A 105 11.14 13.08 0.70
C ALA A 105 10.97 13.61 -0.73
N ALA A 106 11.87 14.51 -1.15
CA ALA A 106 11.95 14.95 -2.53
C ALA A 106 12.06 13.73 -3.45
N ALA A 107 11.18 13.69 -4.46
CA ALA A 107 11.00 12.61 -5.44
C ALA A 107 12.30 11.81 -5.69
N GLY A 108 12.42 10.68 -5.00
CA GLY A 108 13.57 9.81 -5.04
C GLY A 108 13.10 8.39 -5.31
N ASP A 109 13.61 7.84 -6.41
CA ASP A 109 13.60 6.45 -6.89
C ASP A 109 12.57 5.48 -6.27
N VAL A 110 11.63 5.03 -7.11
CA VAL A 110 10.60 4.02 -6.75
C VAL A 110 11.29 2.73 -6.31
N THR A 111 11.50 2.59 -5.01
CA THR A 111 12.04 1.35 -4.43
C THR A 111 10.87 0.44 -4.07
N VAL A 112 10.61 -0.59 -4.89
CA VAL A 112 9.65 -1.63 -4.55
C VAL A 112 10.30 -2.55 -3.51
N ASN A 113 10.10 -2.23 -2.23
CA ASN A 113 10.51 -3.12 -1.15
C ASN A 113 9.51 -4.27 -1.08
N ARG A 114 9.85 -5.38 -1.76
CA ARG A 114 9.25 -6.69 -1.55
C ARG A 114 9.45 -7.07 -0.09
N ASP A 115 8.36 -7.11 0.66
CA ASP A 115 8.36 -7.82 1.94
C ASP A 115 8.55 -9.30 1.59
N GLU A 116 9.76 -9.81 1.76
CA GLU A 116 10.03 -11.23 1.58
C GLU A 116 9.10 -12.01 2.52
N PRO A 117 8.34 -13.00 2.02
CA PRO A 117 7.57 -13.87 2.91
C PRO A 117 8.56 -14.52 3.87
N SER A 118 8.45 -14.17 5.14
CA SER A 118 9.17 -14.79 6.25
C SER A 118 9.17 -16.30 6.02
N ARG A 119 10.35 -16.85 5.67
CA ARG A 119 10.54 -18.27 5.44
C ARG A 119 10.00 -19.04 6.66
N PRO A 120 9.15 -20.07 6.50
CA PRO A 120 8.95 -20.99 7.60
C PRO A 120 10.31 -21.65 7.89
N ALA A 121 10.78 -21.51 9.14
CA ALA A 121 11.94 -22.23 9.64
C ALA A 121 11.67 -23.74 9.53
N ARG A 122 12.09 -24.36 8.43
CA ARG A 122 12.07 -25.82 8.31
C ARG A 122 13.42 -26.35 8.74
N GLU A 123 13.51 -26.52 10.06
CA GLU A 123 14.36 -27.49 10.72
C GLU A 123 14.18 -28.86 10.04
N SER A 124 15.25 -29.41 9.47
CA SER A 124 15.50 -30.85 9.31
C SER A 124 16.69 -31.06 8.38
N GLU A 125 17.89 -30.99 8.93
CA GLU A 125 19.00 -31.73 8.33
C GLU A 125 19.90 -32.30 9.43
N LYS A 126 20.36 -33.52 9.16
CA LYS A 126 21.52 -34.24 9.73
C LYS A 126 21.21 -35.23 10.86
N HIS A 127 20.99 -36.49 10.48
CA HIS A 127 22.12 -37.44 10.40
C HIS A 127 21.64 -38.81 9.92
N TYR A 128 22.00 -39.18 8.68
CA TYR A 128 22.22 -40.58 8.36
C TYR A 128 23.71 -40.72 8.04
N ARG A 129 24.46 -41.33 8.96
CA ARG A 129 25.83 -41.78 8.71
C ARG A 129 25.96 -43.18 9.28
N ALA A 130 25.76 -44.18 8.42
CA ALA A 130 26.36 -45.49 8.64
C ALA A 130 27.86 -45.37 8.34
N PRO A 131 28.70 -46.05 9.12
CA PRO A 131 29.65 -46.93 8.45
C PRO A 131 29.76 -48.31 9.12
N ALA A 132 29.94 -49.32 8.28
CA ALA A 132 30.63 -50.56 8.62
C ALA A 132 32.15 -50.34 8.59
#